data_AF-X1K720-F1
#
_entry.id   AF-X1K720-F1
#
_cell.length_a   1.000
_cell.length_b   1.000
_cell.length_c   1.000
_cell.angle_alpha   90.00
_cell.angle_beta   90.00
_cell.angle_gamma   90.00
#
_symmetry.space_group_name_H-M   'P 1'
#
loop_
_entity.id
_entity.type
_entity.pdbx_description
1 polymer ?
#
loop_
_entity_poly.entity_id
_entity_poly.type
_entity_poly.pdbx_seq_one_letter_code
_entity_poly.pdbx_strand_id
1 'polypeptide(L)'
;MKLKIERILYFFVVSLFILFSPFLFSLDSEALQITALKISQPITVDGYLKETLWKRAHFVNNFIQKEPNEGAPATERTEIRVLFDDLYLYIGVVCFDSEPDKIEGRIQA
;
A
#
# COMPACT_ATOMS: atom_id res chain seq x y z
N MET A 1 -55.89 19.61 -6.70
CA MET A 1 -54.62 20.15 -7.25
C MET A 1 -53.43 20.01 -6.30
N LYS A 2 -53.59 20.21 -4.98
CA LYS A 2 -52.52 20.12 -3.97
C LYS A 2 -51.80 18.75 -3.90
N LEU A 3 -52.52 17.62 -3.90
CA LEU A 3 -51.92 16.28 -3.86
C LEU A 3 -51.04 15.92 -5.08
N LYS A 4 -51.20 16.62 -6.22
CA LYS A 4 -50.39 16.37 -7.43
C LYS A 4 -49.02 17.07 -7.34
N ILE A 5 -48.96 18.22 -6.65
CA ILE A 5 -47.75 19.04 -6.49
C ILE A 5 -46.80 18.41 -5.45
N GLU A 6 -47.34 17.92 -4.33
CA GLU A 6 -46.59 17.18 -3.29
C GLU A 6 -45.83 15.97 -3.87
N ARG A 7 -46.50 15.22 -4.76
CA ARG A 7 -45.90 14.05 -5.42
C ARG A 7 -44.80 14.45 -6.40
N ILE A 8 -45.03 15.49 -7.20
CA ILE A 8 -44.01 16.02 -8.13
C ILE A 8 -42.79 16.54 -7.37
N LEU A 9 -43.01 17.26 -6.26
CA LEU A 9 -41.94 17.76 -5.40
C LEU A 9 -41.15 16.61 -4.75
N TYR A 10 -41.83 15.57 -4.27
CA TYR A 10 -41.19 14.38 -3.73
C TYR A 10 -40.33 13.66 -4.78
N PHE A 11 -40.85 13.46 -6.00
CA PHE A 11 -40.07 12.90 -7.11
C PHE A 11 -38.86 13.77 -7.46
N PHE A 12 -39.00 15.09 -7.40
CA PHE A 12 -37.90 16.02 -7.68
C PHE A 12 -36.82 15.97 -6.58
N VAL A 13 -37.20 15.90 -5.31
CA VAL A 13 -36.27 15.77 -4.17
C VAL A 13 -35.55 14.42 -4.18
N VAL A 14 -36.26 13.32 -4.47
CA VAL A 14 -35.65 11.99 -4.59
C VAL A 14 -34.72 11.92 -5.80
N SER A 15 -35.12 12.50 -6.94
CA SER A 15 -34.26 12.59 -8.13
C SER A 15 -33.02 13.44 -7.88
N LEU A 16 -33.16 14.57 -7.18
CA LEU A 16 -32.03 15.43 -6.78
C LEU A 16 -31.07 14.67 -5.85
N PHE A 17 -31.58 13.87 -4.92
CA PHE A 17 -30.77 13.04 -4.02
C PHE A 17 -30.03 11.92 -4.77
N ILE A 18 -30.65 11.31 -5.78
CA ILE A 18 -30.03 10.28 -6.64
C ILE A 18 -28.95 10.89 -7.54
N LEU A 19 -29.18 12.09 -8.09
CA LEU A 19 -28.20 12.80 -8.91
C LEU A 19 -27.02 13.37 -8.11
N PHE A 20 -27.17 13.58 -6.79
CA PHE A 20 -26.09 13.98 -5.88
C PHE A 20 -25.34 12.78 -5.25
N SER A 21 -25.83 11.56 -5.46
CA SER A 21 -25.29 10.32 -4.89
C SER A 21 -23.86 9.93 -5.33
N PRO A 22 -23.38 10.19 -6.56
CA PRO A 22 -22.11 9.58 -6.99
C PRO A 22 -20.86 10.20 -6.35
N PHE A 23 -21.00 11.24 -5.51
CA PHE A 23 -19.83 11.89 -4.89
C PHE A 23 -19.33 11.19 -3.61
N LEU A 24 -20.16 10.42 -2.91
CA LEU A 24 -19.78 9.81 -1.62
C LEU A 24 -19.07 8.45 -1.75
N PHE A 25 -18.96 7.89 -2.97
CA PHE A 25 -18.34 6.58 -3.19
C PHE A 25 -16.88 6.63 -3.65
N SER A 26 -16.22 7.79 -3.58
CA SER A 26 -14.77 7.86 -3.78
C SER A 26 -14.02 7.65 -2.46
N LEU A 27 -14.12 6.45 -1.89
CA LEU A 27 -13.14 5.98 -0.91
C LEU A 27 -11.88 5.60 -1.68
N ASP A 28 -11.07 6.61 -2.00
CA ASP A 28 -9.72 6.38 -2.52
C ASP A 28 -8.93 5.77 -1.36
N SER A 29 -8.85 4.43 -1.33
CA SER A 29 -7.89 3.76 -0.46
C SER A 29 -6.53 4.18 -0.97
N GLU A 30 -5.84 5.08 -0.25
CA GLU A 30 -4.47 5.48 -0.59
C GLU A 30 -3.59 4.23 -0.60
N ALA A 31 -3.47 3.60 -1.76
CA ALA A 31 -2.64 2.42 -1.94
C ALA A 31 -1.19 2.84 -1.69
N LEU A 32 -0.46 2.04 -0.90
CA LEU A 32 0.95 2.30 -0.64
C LEU A 32 1.71 2.39 -1.97
N GLN A 33 2.26 3.56 -2.26
CA GLN A 33 3.07 3.78 -3.47
C GLN A 33 4.56 3.64 -3.14
N ILE A 34 5.29 2.98 -4.02
CA ILE A 34 6.74 2.85 -3.94
C ILE A 34 7.39 3.35 -5.23
N THR A 35 8.37 4.24 -5.09
CA THR A 35 9.17 4.73 -6.22
C THR A 35 10.41 3.85 -6.40
N ALA A 36 10.52 3.22 -7.56
CA ALA A 36 11.71 2.46 -7.92
C ALA A 36 12.82 3.38 -8.43
N LEU A 37 14.06 3.17 -7.98
CA LEU A 37 15.23 3.92 -8.46
C LEU A 37 15.88 3.19 -9.64
N LYS A 38 15.98 3.87 -10.80
CA LYS A 38 16.75 3.35 -11.93
C LYS A 38 18.25 3.37 -11.62
N ILE A 39 18.94 2.27 -11.88
CA ILE A 39 20.37 2.11 -11.65
C ILE A 39 21.09 1.70 -12.95
N SER A 40 22.38 1.99 -13.04
CA SER A 40 23.26 1.59 -14.15
C SER A 40 24.39 0.65 -13.72
N GLN A 41 24.49 0.40 -12.42
CA GLN A 41 25.50 -0.46 -11.82
C GLN A 41 24.80 -1.74 -11.33
N PRO A 42 25.41 -2.93 -11.50
CA PRO A 42 24.79 -4.18 -11.09
C PRO A 42 24.67 -4.27 -9.56
N ILE A 43 23.66 -4.99 -9.08
CA ILE A 43 23.48 -5.34 -7.68
C ILE A 43 23.92 -6.80 -7.47
N THR A 44 24.66 -7.06 -6.39
CA THR A 44 24.96 -8.44 -5.99
C THR A 44 23.82 -8.94 -5.11
N VAL A 45 23.15 -10.01 -5.51
CA VAL A 45 22.04 -10.60 -4.74
C VAL A 45 22.59 -11.61 -3.74
N ASP A 46 23.20 -11.10 -2.66
CA ASP A 46 23.79 -11.90 -1.57
C ASP A 46 23.01 -11.79 -0.24
N GLY A 47 21.89 -11.08 -0.24
CA GLY A 47 21.06 -10.82 0.94
C GLY A 47 21.51 -9.60 1.77
N TYR A 48 22.62 -8.95 1.44
CA TYR A 48 23.12 -7.77 2.15
C TYR A 48 22.89 -6.50 1.33
N LEU A 49 22.13 -5.55 1.86
CA LEU A 49 21.87 -4.25 1.22
C LEU A 49 23.03 -3.26 1.45
N LYS A 50 24.25 -3.65 1.07
CA LYS A 50 25.48 -2.90 1.39
C LYS A 50 25.82 -1.82 0.35
N GLU A 51 25.38 -2.00 -0.88
CA GLU A 51 25.65 -1.08 -1.99
C GLU A 51 25.06 0.30 -1.70
N THR A 52 25.81 1.36 -2.03
CA THR A 52 25.37 2.76 -1.86
C THR A 52 24.06 3.06 -2.61
N LEU A 53 23.74 2.30 -3.67
CA LEU A 53 22.48 2.39 -4.41
C LEU A 53 21.27 2.15 -3.49
N TRP A 54 21.34 1.18 -2.59
CA TRP A 54 20.28 0.91 -1.62
C TRP A 54 20.07 2.09 -0.66
N LYS A 55 21.14 2.77 -0.26
CA LYS A 55 21.05 3.95 0.61
C LYS A 55 20.41 5.15 -0.10
N ARG A 56 20.48 5.22 -1.43
CA ARG A 56 19.87 6.29 -2.23
C ARG A 56 18.41 6.03 -2.57
N ALA A 57 17.98 4.78 -2.58
CA ALA A 57 16.60 4.43 -2.87
C ALA A 57 15.67 4.89 -1.74
N HIS A 58 14.50 5.43 -2.12
CA HIS A 58 13.43 5.68 -1.17
C HIS A 58 12.97 4.35 -0.57
N PHE A 59 12.78 4.31 0.76
CA PHE A 59 12.21 3.17 1.43
C PHE A 59 10.78 3.46 1.85
N VAL A 60 9.91 2.46 1.79
CA VAL A 60 8.58 2.51 2.39
C VAL A 60 8.55 1.65 3.64
N ASN A 61 7.79 2.07 4.66
CA ASN A 61 7.76 1.41 5.96
C ASN A 61 6.40 1.44 6.67
N ASN A 62 5.42 2.15 6.14
CA ASN A 62 4.08 2.33 6.69
C ASN A 62 3.14 1.20 6.23
N PHE A 63 3.54 -0.04 6.49
CA PHE A 63 2.74 -1.22 6.17
C PHE A 63 1.56 -1.38 7.12
N ILE A 64 0.48 -1.95 6.59
CA ILE A 64 -0.67 -2.41 7.39
C ILE A 64 -0.52 -3.89 7.73
N GLN A 65 -0.99 -4.24 8.90
CA GLN A 65 -0.93 -5.57 9.44
C GLN A 65 -2.02 -6.44 8.79
N LYS A 66 -1.62 -7.61 8.28
CA LYS A 66 -2.56 -8.62 7.79
C LYS A 66 -3.08 -9.49 8.92
N GLU A 67 -2.19 -9.91 9.80
CA GLU A 67 -2.48 -10.74 10.97
C GLU A 67 -1.62 -10.31 12.16
N PRO A 68 -2.03 -10.59 13.42
CA PRO A 68 -3.35 -11.07 13.84
C PRO A 68 -4.47 -10.03 13.75
N ASN A 69 -4.14 -8.73 13.77
CA ASN A 69 -5.11 -7.64 13.73
C ASN A 69 -5.13 -6.99 12.35
N GLU A 70 -6.01 -7.48 11.48
CA GLU A 70 -6.13 -6.99 10.10
C GLU A 70 -6.44 -5.48 10.03
N GLY A 71 -5.70 -4.76 9.19
CA GLY A 71 -5.90 -3.33 8.92
C GLY A 71 -5.27 -2.38 9.95
N ALA A 72 -4.74 -2.87 11.08
CA ALA A 72 -3.97 -2.06 12.01
C ALA A 72 -2.61 -1.67 11.41
N PRO A 73 -1.91 -0.63 11.92
CA PRO A 73 -0.50 -0.40 11.59
C PRO A 73 0.35 -1.63 11.93
N ALA A 74 1.35 -1.93 11.09
CA ALA A 74 2.27 -3.03 11.36
C ALA A 74 2.99 -2.83 12.70
N THR A 75 3.01 -3.88 13.52
CA THR A 75 3.68 -3.90 14.83
C THR A 75 5.19 -4.00 14.73
N GLU A 76 5.70 -4.71 13.73
CA GLU A 76 7.13 -4.82 13.42
C GLU A 76 7.48 -3.98 12.20
N ARG A 77 8.59 -3.22 12.30
CA ARG A 77 9.04 -2.36 11.21
C ARG A 77 9.53 -3.21 10.05
N THR A 78 9.04 -2.92 8.85
CA THR A 78 9.57 -3.47 7.61
C THR A 78 9.98 -2.33 6.70
N GLU A 79 11.14 -2.44 6.06
CA GLU A 79 11.57 -1.50 5.03
C GLU A 79 11.70 -2.18 3.70
N ILE A 80 11.02 -1.64 2.69
CA ILE A 80 11.15 -2.10 1.31
C ILE A 80 11.76 -0.99 0.46
N ARG A 81 12.75 -1.37 -0.35
CA ARG A 81 13.40 -0.54 -1.36
C ARG A 81 13.33 -1.24 -2.70
N VAL A 82 13.14 -0.48 -3.77
CA VAL A 82 13.06 -1.02 -5.13
C VAL A 82 14.07 -0.31 -6.01
N LEU A 83 14.90 -1.10 -6.69
CA LEU A 83 15.81 -0.65 -7.74
C LEU A 83 15.45 -1.37 -9.04
N PHE A 84 15.82 -0.80 -10.18
CA PHE A 84 15.72 -1.51 -11.44
C PHE A 84 16.79 -1.04 -12.43
N ASP A 85 17.22 -1.95 -13.30
CA ASP A 85 17.99 -1.63 -14.50
C ASP A 85 17.18 -2.03 -15.75
N ASP A 86 17.83 -2.10 -16.92
CA ASP A 86 17.14 -2.42 -18.17
C ASP A 86 16.74 -3.91 -18.28
N LEU A 87 17.22 -4.77 -17.37
CA LEU A 87 17.00 -6.22 -17.38
C LEU A 87 16.30 -6.76 -16.13
N TYR A 88 16.51 -6.13 -14.97
CA TYR A 88 16.11 -6.68 -13.67
C TYR A 88 15.40 -5.66 -12.79
N LEU A 89 14.45 -6.16 -12.01
CA LEU A 89 13.84 -5.48 -10.86
C LEU A 89 14.43 -6.08 -9.57
N TYR A 90 15.02 -5.24 -8.74
CA TYR A 90 15.59 -5.66 -7.46
C TYR A 90 14.72 -5.15 -6.32
N ILE A 91 14.32 -6.05 -5.42
CA ILE A 91 13.52 -5.72 -4.24
C ILE A 91 14.35 -6.08 -3.01
N GLY A 92 14.72 -5.06 -2.25
CA GLY A 92 15.41 -5.21 -0.97
C GLY A 92 14.40 -5.08 0.16
N VAL A 93 14.32 -6.09 1.02
CA VAL A 93 13.42 -6.13 2.17
C VAL A 93 14.23 -6.30 3.45
N VAL A 94 14.04 -5.40 4.41
CA VAL A 94 14.60 -5.52 5.76
C VAL A 94 13.43 -5.65 6.73
N CYS A 95 13.26 -6.85 7.29
CA CYS A 95 12.28 -7.11 8.35
C CYS A 95 12.99 -6.96 9.69
N PHE A 96 12.59 -5.95 10.46
CA PHE A 96 13.02 -5.84 11.85
C PHE A 96 12.11 -6.73 12.69
N ASP A 97 12.70 -7.39 13.69
CA ASP A 97 11.99 -8.22 14.65
C ASP A 97 12.51 -7.86 16.03
N SER A 98 11.59 -7.66 16.99
CA SER A 98 11.95 -7.32 18.36
C SER A 98 12.49 -8.52 19.16
N GLU A 99 12.25 -9.75 18.71
CA GLU A 99 12.66 -11.00 19.34
C GLU A 99 13.35 -11.96 18.33
N PRO A 100 14.44 -11.56 17.65
CA PRO A 100 15.03 -12.32 16.55
C PRO A 100 15.54 -13.72 16.96
N ASP A 101 15.90 -13.91 18.22
CA ASP A 101 16.35 -15.20 18.76
C ASP A 101 15.22 -16.26 18.79
N LYS A 102 13.96 -15.85 18.65
CA LYS A 102 12.79 -16.75 18.57
C LYS A 102 12.44 -17.17 17.15
N ILE A 103 13.15 -16.68 16.14
CA ILE A 103 12.85 -17.01 14.75
C ILE A 103 13.24 -18.47 14.49
N GLU A 104 12.23 -19.31 14.20
CA GLU A 104 12.43 -20.69 13.80
C GLU A 104 12.45 -20.82 12.27
N GLY A 105 13.56 -21.31 11.72
CA GLY A 105 13.68 -21.57 10.29
C GLY A 105 12.88 -22.81 9.88
N ARG A 106 11.68 -22.62 9.34
CA ARG A 106 10.89 -23.72 8.76
C ARG A 106 10.98 -23.70 7.24
N ILE A 107 11.90 -24.52 6.70
CA ILE A 107 12.00 -24.73 5.26
C ILE A 107 10.90 -25.72 4.86
N GLN A 108 9.83 -25.23 4.25
CA GLN A 108 8.89 -26.11 3.55
C GLN A 108 9.50 -26.41 2.19
N ALA A 109 9.96 -27.66 2.00
CA ALA A 109 10.45 -28.19 0.74
C ALA A 109 9.31 -28.71 -0.13
#